data_AF-W1Y3X6-F1
#
_entry.id   AF-W1Y3X6-F1
#
_cell.length_a   1.000
_cell.length_b   1.000
_cell.length_c   1.000
_cell.angle_alpha   90.00
_cell.angle_beta   90.00
_cell.angle_gamma   90.00
#
_symmetry.space_group_name_H-M   'P 1'
#
loop_
_entity.id
_entity.type
_entity.pdbx_description
1 polymer ?
#
loop_
_entity_poly.entity_id
_entity_poly.type
_entity_poly.pdbx_seq_one_letter_code
_entity_poly.pdbx_strand_id
1 'polypeptide(L)'
;MSHKPAHLLLVDDDPGLLKLLGLRLTSEGYSVVTAESGAEGLRVLNREKGDLVISDLRMDEMDGMQLFAEIQKVQPGMPVIILTAHGSIPD
;
A
#
# COMPACT_ATOMS: atom_id res chain seq x y z
N MET A 1 -15.11 -7.15 22.58
CA MET A 1 -14.09 -6.12 22.24
C MET A 1 -14.32 -5.71 20.80
N SER A 2 -14.78 -4.49 20.54
CA SER A 2 -14.86 -3.96 19.17
C SER A 2 -13.43 -3.71 18.71
N HIS A 3 -12.95 -4.48 17.73
CA HIS A 3 -11.66 -4.19 17.10
C HIS A 3 -11.80 -2.91 16.30
N LYS A 4 -10.93 -1.93 16.55
CA LYS A 4 -10.80 -0.74 15.70
C LYS A 4 -10.42 -1.23 14.29
N PRO A 5 -11.05 -0.70 13.22
CA PRO A 5 -10.68 -1.07 11.86
C PRO A 5 -9.20 -0.74 11.61
N ALA A 6 -8.43 -1.68 11.07
CA ALA A 6 -7.03 -1.45 10.75
C ALA A 6 -6.91 -0.45 9.58
N HIS A 7 -5.93 0.44 9.68
CA HIS A 7 -5.66 1.53 8.75
C HIS A 7 -4.65 1.08 7.69
N LEU A 8 -5.10 0.95 6.45
CA LEU A 8 -4.31 0.47 5.33
C LEU A 8 -3.93 1.63 4.41
N LEU A 9 -2.68 1.66 3.98
CA LEU A 9 -2.26 2.49 2.84
C LEU A 9 -2.09 1.58 1.62
N LEU A 10 -2.82 1.88 0.55
CA LEU A 10 -2.69 1.22 -0.75
C LEU A 10 -1.92 2.15 -1.70
N VAL A 11 -0.87 1.65 -2.34
CA VAL A 11 -0.01 2.39 -3.25
C VAL A 11 0.10 1.66 -4.58
N ASP A 12 -0.32 2.29 -5.67
CA ASP A 12 -0.36 1.70 -7.00
C ASP A 12 -0.51 2.84 -8.01
N ASP A 13 0.15 2.78 -9.16
CA ASP A 13 0.03 3.81 -10.20
C ASP A 13 -1.15 3.58 -11.16
N ASP A 14 -1.88 2.47 -11.00
CA ASP A 14 -3.17 2.23 -11.66
C ASP A 14 -4.35 2.73 -10.78
N PRO A 15 -4.98 3.87 -11.12
CA PRO A 15 -6.12 4.39 -10.36
C PRO A 15 -7.36 3.49 -10.41
N GLY A 16 -7.48 2.65 -11.44
CA GLY A 16 -8.53 1.65 -11.55
C GLY A 16 -8.37 0.54 -10.51
N LEU A 17 -7.14 0.05 -10.34
CA LEU A 17 -6.81 -0.97 -9.35
C LEU A 17 -6.92 -0.42 -7.92
N LEU A 18 -6.42 0.79 -7.66
CA LEU A 18 -6.61 1.49 -6.38
C LEU A 18 -8.08 1.58 -5.99
N LYS A 19 -8.94 2.00 -6.92
CA LYS A 19 -10.38 2.13 -6.66
C LYS A 19 -11.02 0.77 -6.38
N LEU A 20 -10.69 -0.25 -7.15
CA LEU A 20 -11.25 -1.59 -7.00
C LEU A 20 -10.85 -2.21 -5.65
N LEU A 21 -9.56 -2.22 -5.33
CA LEU A 21 -9.05 -2.78 -4.08
C LEU A 21 -9.47 -1.94 -2.87
N GLY A 22 -9.48 -0.61 -2.99
CA GLY A 22 -9.93 0.30 -1.93
C GLY A 22 -11.40 0.07 -1.56
N LEU A 23 -12.29 -0.06 -2.55
CA LEU A 23 -13.70 -0.41 -2.31
C LEU A 23 -13.84 -1.78 -1.65
N ARG A 24 -13.08 -2.78 -2.12
CA ARG A 24 -13.12 -4.14 -1.57
C ARG A 24 -12.67 -4.18 -0.11
N LEU A 25 -11.49 -3.63 0.20
CA LEU A 25 -10.94 -3.58 1.55
C LEU A 25 -11.84 -2.77 2.50
N THR A 26 -12.37 -1.64 2.05
CA THR A 26 -13.32 -0.85 2.85
C THR A 26 -14.60 -1.67 3.16
N SER A 27 -15.11 -2.43 2.19
CA SER A 27 -16.29 -3.29 2.40
C SER A 27 -16.07 -4.43 3.40
N GLU A 28 -14.82 -4.87 3.56
CA GLU A 28 -14.39 -5.87 4.56
C GLU A 28 -14.12 -5.24 5.94
N GLY A 29 -14.34 -3.93 6.09
CA GLY A 29 -14.26 -3.21 7.36
C GLY A 29 -12.91 -2.57 7.67
N TYR A 30 -12.01 -2.44 6.70
CA TYR A 30 -10.75 -1.70 6.85
C TYR A 30 -10.93 -0.20 6.60
N SER A 31 -10.08 0.62 7.22
CA SER A 31 -9.94 2.04 6.86
C SER A 31 -8.85 2.16 5.80
N VAL A 32 -9.17 2.59 4.59
CA VAL A 32 -8.22 2.61 3.48
C VAL A 32 -7.89 4.03 3.05
N VAL A 33 -6.60 4.32 2.90
CA VAL A 33 -6.08 5.51 2.21
C VAL A 33 -5.33 5.04 0.97
N THR A 34 -5.47 5.75 -0.13
CA THR A 34 -4.82 5.41 -1.42
C THR A 34 -3.76 6.45 -1.78
N ALA A 35 -2.74 6.04 -2.52
CA ALA A 35 -1.71 6.90 -3.10
C ALA A 35 -1.37 6.39 -4.51
N GLU A 36 -1.24 7.31 -5.46
CA GLU A 36 -0.98 6.99 -6.89
C GLU A 36 0.52 6.89 -7.21
N SER A 37 1.39 7.02 -6.21
CA SER A 37 2.84 6.90 -6.37
C SER A 37 3.53 6.60 -5.04
N GLY A 38 4.73 6.01 -5.10
CA GLY A 38 5.57 5.79 -3.90
C GLY A 38 5.87 7.10 -3.14
N ALA A 39 6.13 8.19 -3.86
CA ALA A 39 6.36 9.50 -3.25
C ALA A 39 5.13 10.04 -2.50
N GLU A 40 3.92 9.82 -3.03
CA GLU A 40 2.69 10.16 -2.34
C GLU A 40 2.47 9.26 -1.11
N GLY A 41 2.71 7.96 -1.23
CA GLY A 41 2.61 7.02 -0.12
C GLY A 41 3.50 7.44 1.07
N LEU A 42 4.75 7.85 0.80
CA LEU A 42 5.64 8.38 1.85
C LEU A 42 5.11 9.68 2.47
N ARG A 43 4.50 10.58 1.68
CA ARG A 43 3.88 11.80 2.22
C ARG A 43 2.71 11.48 3.15
N VAL A 44 1.90 10.47 2.81
CA VAL A 44 0.80 10.00 3.65
C VAL A 44 1.34 9.42 4.96
N LEU A 45 2.32 8.51 4.89
CA LEU A 45 2.91 7.88 6.09
C LEU A 45 3.64 8.88 6.99
N ASN A 46 4.13 10.00 6.46
CA ASN A 46 4.71 11.06 7.28
C ASN A 46 3.66 11.85 8.07
N ARG A 47 2.40 11.88 7.62
CA ARG A 47 1.31 12.60 8.28
C ARG A 47 0.53 11.72 9.25
N GLU A 48 0.38 10.44 8.91
CA GLU A 48 -0.49 9.51 9.62
C GLU A 48 0.19 8.16 9.83
N LYS A 49 -0.10 7.49 10.95
CA LYS A 49 0.36 6.12 11.19
C LYS A 49 -0.60 5.14 10.53
N GLY A 50 -0.07 4.29 9.65
CA GLY A 50 -0.77 3.12 9.12
C GLY A 50 -0.49 1.87 9.96
N ASP A 51 -1.32 0.85 9.80
CA ASP A 51 -1.10 -0.49 10.37
C ASP A 51 -0.46 -1.44 9.34
N LEU A 52 -0.64 -1.17 8.04
CA LEU A 52 -0.12 -1.96 6.93
C LEU A 52 -0.04 -1.12 5.65
N VAL A 53 1.01 -1.31 4.87
CA VAL A 53 1.12 -0.79 3.50
C VAL A 53 0.95 -1.94 2.52
N ILE A 54 0.17 -1.72 1.48
CA ILE A 54 0.02 -2.61 0.34
C ILE A 54 0.50 -1.82 -0.88
N SER A 55 1.55 -2.27 -1.55
CA SER A 55 2.17 -1.56 -2.68
C SER A 55 2.23 -2.45 -3.91
N ASP A 56 2.03 -1.91 -5.10
CA ASP A 56 2.50 -2.58 -6.31
C ASP A 56 4.03 -2.61 -6.36
N LEU A 57 4.59 -3.62 -7.03
CA LEU A 57 6.03 -3.73 -7.24
C LEU A 57 6.52 -2.78 -8.34
N ARG A 58 5.75 -2.59 -9.40
CA ARG A 58 6.14 -1.85 -10.60
C ARG A 58 5.36 -0.53 -10.65
N MET A 59 6.00 0.52 -10.15
CA MET A 59 5.47 1.87 -10.26
C MET A 59 6.49 2.78 -10.95
N ASP A 60 5.99 3.82 -11.60
CA ASP A 60 6.84 4.87 -12.16
C ASP A 60 7.62 5.65 -11.07
N GLU A 61 8.84 6.06 -11.41
CA GLU A 61 9.82 6.81 -10.58
C GLU A 61 10.38 6.07 -9.36
N MET A 62 9.52 5.46 -8.54
CA MET A 62 9.86 4.73 -7.33
C MET A 62 9.10 3.41 -7.29
N ASP A 63 9.83 2.31 -7.45
CA ASP A 63 9.26 0.96 -7.40
C ASP A 63 8.88 0.55 -5.96
N GLY A 64 8.12 -0.54 -5.82
CA GLY A 64 7.64 -1.02 -4.53
C GLY A 64 8.75 -1.43 -3.55
N MET A 65 9.92 -1.84 -4.06
CA MET A 65 11.08 -2.20 -3.23
C MET A 65 11.80 -0.96 -2.71
N GLN A 66 11.95 0.07 -3.54
CA GLN A 66 12.47 1.37 -3.16
C GLN A 66 11.55 2.03 -2.12
N LEU A 67 10.23 1.99 -2.35
CA LEU A 67 9.24 2.46 -1.40
C LEU A 67 9.37 1.71 -0.06
N PHE A 68 9.45 0.38 -0.07
CA PHE A 68 9.67 -0.41 1.14
C PHE A 68 10.93 0.04 1.90
N ALA A 69 12.05 0.22 1.20
CA ALA A 69 13.30 0.65 1.82
C ALA A 69 13.18 2.04 2.48
N GLU A 70 12.49 2.98 1.84
CA GLU A 70 12.21 4.30 2.43
C GLU A 70 11.25 4.21 3.63
N ILE A 71 10.20 3.39 3.54
CA ILE A 71 9.29 3.15 4.66
C ILE A 71 10.05 2.62 5.87
N GLN A 72 10.96 1.65 5.70
CA GLN A 72 11.72 1.09 6.81
C GLN A 72 12.69 2.10 7.45
N LYS A 73 13.11 3.15 6.73
CA LYS A 73 13.92 4.24 7.32
C LYS A 73 13.09 5.16 8.21
N VAL A 74 11.84 5.44 7.81
CA VAL A 74 10.96 6.40 8.51
C VAL A 74 10.12 5.72 9.59
N GLN A 75 9.63 4.51 9.33
CA GLN A 75 8.84 3.69 10.22
C GLN A 75 9.37 2.24 10.23
N PRO A 76 10.49 1.98 10.94
CA PRO A 76 11.05 0.64 11.06
C PRO A 76 10.03 -0.36 11.59
N GLY A 77 9.91 -1.52 10.92
CA GLY A 77 8.99 -2.59 11.31
C GLY A 77 7.56 -2.41 10.79
N MET A 78 7.27 -1.36 10.01
CA MET A 78 5.98 -1.24 9.29
C MET A 78 5.78 -2.47 8.40
N PRO A 79 4.67 -3.22 8.57
CA PRO A 79 4.33 -4.30 7.66
C PRO A 79 4.07 -3.77 6.25
N VAL A 80 4.64 -4.42 5.24
CA VAL A 80 4.42 -4.10 3.83
C VAL A 80 4.12 -5.38 3.06
N ILE A 81 3.01 -5.39 2.33
CA ILE A 81 2.68 -6.41 1.33
C ILE A 81 2.99 -5.82 -0.04
N ILE A 82 3.81 -6.53 -0.81
CA ILE A 82 4.05 -6.19 -2.22
C ILE A 82 3.13 -7.06 -3.07
N LEU A 83 2.22 -6.41 -3.80
CA LEU A 83 1.42 -7.02 -4.84
C LEU A 83 2.19 -6.89 -6.16
N THR A 84 2.14 -7.93 -6.98
CA THR A 84 2.73 -7.88 -8.31
C THR A 84 1.91 -8.76 -9.22
N ALA A 85 1.44 -8.20 -10.34
CA ALA A 85 0.88 -8.97 -11.44
C ALA A 85 2.01 -9.55 -12.31
N HIS A 86 2.90 -10.37 -11.73
CA HIS A 86 3.85 -11.16 -12.51
C HIS A 86 3.42 -12.63 -12.49
N GLY A 87 2.48 -12.96 -13.38
CA GLY A 87 2.17 -14.34 -13.69
C GLY A 87 3.24 -14.93 -14.61
N SER A 88 4.36 -15.37 -14.05
CA SER A 88 4.99 -16.58 -14.55
C SER A 88 4.68 -17.67 -13.53
N ILE A 89 3.42 -18.09 -13.48
CA ILE A 89 3.10 -19.44 -13.01
C ILE A 89 3.57 -20.32 -14.16
N PRO A 90 4.70 -21.04 -14.06
CA PRO A 90 4.94 -22.11 -15.02
C PRO A 90 3.83 -23.13 -14.80
N ASP A 91 3.25 -23.64 -15.88
CA ASP A 91 2.41 -24.84 -15.81
C ASP A 91 3.08 -25.96 -14.98
#